data_AF-A0A8C3PQ90-F1
#
_entry.id   AF-A0A8C3PQ90-F1
#
_cell.length_a   1.000
_cell.length_b   1.000
_cell.length_c   1.000
_cell.angle_alpha   90.00
_cell.angle_beta   90.00
_cell.angle_gamma   90.00
#
_symmetry.space_group_name_H-M   'P 1'
#
loop_
_entity.id
_entity.type
_entity.pdbx_description
1 polymer ?
#
loop_
_entity_poly.entity_id
_entity_poly.type
_entity_poly.pdbx_seq_one_letter_code
_entity_poly.pdbx_strand_id
1 'polypeptide(L)'
;AAPQAERSLPVVTWLKKVYGNEPIPECEINESTVDFLYNLAECNEARESDAVLQIENMKQKAEEYEAKSEFKRSTSQNTWEQKSSKLTFDTRKWSS
;
A
#
# COMPACT_ATOMS: atom_id res chain seq x y z
N ALA A 1 33.74 11.55 3.73
CA ALA A 1 32.47 12.23 4.03
C ALA A 1 32.16 13.17 2.87
N ALA A 2 30.91 13.24 2.42
CA ALA A 2 30.51 14.22 1.39
C ALA A 2 30.72 15.65 1.93
N PRO A 3 31.05 16.63 1.07
CA PRO A 3 31.13 18.04 1.46
C PRO A 3 29.82 18.50 2.13
N GLN A 4 29.90 19.37 3.14
CA GLN A 4 28.74 19.88 3.88
C GLN A 4 27.66 20.48 2.95
N ALA A 5 28.08 21.10 1.84
CA ALA A 5 27.20 21.65 0.82
C ALA A 5 26.35 20.60 0.08
N GLU A 6 26.84 19.37 -0.08
CA GLU A 6 26.08 18.30 -0.73
C GLU A 6 25.03 17.68 0.22
N ARG A 7 25.29 17.69 1.53
CA ARG A 7 24.37 17.20 2.57
C ARG A 7 23.29 18.20 2.95
N SER A 8 23.51 19.50 2.77
CA SER A 8 22.55 20.54 3.16
C SER A 8 21.34 20.64 2.21
N LEU A 9 21.52 20.38 0.91
CA LEU A 9 20.44 20.47 -0.08
C LEU A 9 19.31 19.45 0.15
N PRO A 10 19.59 18.15 0.39
CA PRO A 10 18.56 17.18 0.76
C PRO A 10 17.85 17.55 2.07
N VAL A 11 18.59 18.01 3.08
CA VAL A 11 18.03 18.43 4.37
C VAL A 11 17.04 19.58 4.21
N VAL A 12 17.39 20.62 3.45
CA VAL A 12 16.47 21.76 3.20
C VAL A 12 15.23 21.31 2.45
N THR A 13 15.38 20.41 1.48
CA THR A 13 14.25 19.86 0.69
C THR A 13 13.32 19.03 1.59
N TRP A 14 13.89 18.15 2.41
CA TRP A 14 13.16 17.33 3.37
C TRP A 14 12.44 18.20 4.43
N LEU A 15 13.10 19.23 4.98
CA LEU A 15 12.49 20.15 5.93
C LEU A 15 11.30 20.91 5.33
N LYS A 16 11.40 21.37 4.07
CA LYS A 16 10.26 21.99 3.38
C LYS A 16 9.09 21.03 3.21
N LYS A 17 9.37 19.75 2.92
CA LYS A 17 8.32 18.71 2.84
C LYS A 17 7.64 18.49 4.19
N VAL A 18 8.40 18.44 5.29
CA VAL A 18 7.88 18.17 6.65
C VAL A 18 7.09 19.36 7.21
N TYR A 19 7.61 20.59 7.07
CA TYR A 19 6.96 21.80 7.60
C TYR A 19 5.87 22.34 6.66
N GLY A 20 5.84 21.93 5.39
CA GLY A 20 4.83 22.35 4.43
C GLY A 20 4.83 23.87 4.21
N ASN A 21 3.80 24.55 4.70
CA ASN A 21 3.65 26.01 4.61
C ASN A 21 4.16 26.76 5.85
N GLU A 22 4.56 26.04 6.90
CA GLU A 22 5.10 26.65 8.11
C GLU A 22 6.55 27.12 7.89
N PRO A 23 6.95 28.25 8.49
CA PRO A 23 8.33 28.71 8.41
C PRO A 23 9.25 27.73 9.14
N ILE A 24 10.34 27.34 8.48
CA ILE A 24 11.39 26.50 9.09
C ILE A 24 12.04 27.34 10.20
N PRO A 25 12.08 26.84 11.46
CA PRO A 25 12.73 27.56 12.56
C PRO A 25 14.20 27.87 12.25
N GLU A 26 14.65 29.08 12.59
CA GLU A 26 16.06 29.43 12.53
C GLU A 26 16.82 28.59 13.57
N CYS A 27 17.49 27.55 13.10
CA CYS A 27 18.36 26.68 13.89
C CYS A 27 19.81 27.00 13.55
N GLU A 28 20.70 26.96 14.55
CA GLU A 28 22.14 27.08 14.32
C GLU A 28 22.64 25.86 13.51
N ILE A 29 22.75 26.03 12.19
CA ILE A 29 23.19 24.99 11.27
C ILE A 29 24.70 24.80 11.40
N ASN A 30 25.13 24.03 12.39
CA ASN A 30 26.49 23.54 12.48
C ASN A 30 26.65 22.22 11.69
N GLU A 31 27.89 21.77 11.46
CA GLU A 31 28.16 20.53 10.72
C GLU A 31 27.47 19.31 11.32
N SER A 32 27.40 19.19 12.65
CA SER A 32 26.77 18.04 13.32
C SER A 32 25.25 18.07 13.20
N THR A 33 24.62 19.24 13.18
CA THR A 33 23.19 19.43 12.92
C THR A 33 22.83 19.04 11.50
N VAL A 34 23.64 19.42 10.50
CA VAL A 34 23.42 18.98 9.11
C VAL A 34 23.54 17.47 8.99
N ASP A 35 24.56 16.86 9.60
CA ASP A 35 24.74 15.41 9.57
C ASP A 35 23.60 14.64 10.25
N PHE A 36 23.15 15.12 11.41
CA PHE A 36 22.02 14.54 12.10
C PHE A 36 20.74 14.61 11.25
N LEU A 37 20.43 15.78 10.68
CA LEU A 37 19.24 15.97 9.86
C LEU A 37 19.33 15.20 8.54
N TYR A 38 20.52 15.05 7.96
CA TYR A 38 20.73 14.27 6.75
C TYR A 38 20.41 12.79 6.98
N ASN A 39 20.98 12.20 8.05
CA ASN A 39 20.68 10.81 8.42
C ASN A 39 19.19 10.63 8.75
N LEU A 40 18.58 11.61 9.41
CA LEU A 40 17.15 11.59 9.71
C LEU A 40 16.30 11.62 8.43
N ALA A 41 16.66 12.45 7.45
CA ALA A 41 15.99 12.52 6.16
C ALA A 41 16.09 11.18 5.41
N GLU A 42 17.29 10.60 5.30
CA GLU A 42 17.49 9.29 4.66
C GLU A 42 16.68 8.18 5.35
N CYS A 43 16.72 8.11 6.68
CA CYS A 43 15.93 7.13 7.43
C CYS A 43 14.42 7.34 7.25
N ASN A 44 13.97 8.59 7.18
CA ASN A 44 12.56 8.90 6.98
C ASN A 44 12.09 8.47 5.58
N GLU A 45 12.83 8.83 4.53
CA GLU A 45 12.50 8.44 3.15
C GLU A 45 12.46 6.92 2.97
N ALA A 46 13.44 6.21 3.53
CA ALA A 46 13.46 4.74 3.47
C ALA A 46 12.23 4.12 4.15
N ARG A 47 11.85 4.64 5.32
CA ARG A 47 10.67 4.18 6.07
C ARG A 47 9.36 4.57 5.39
N GLU A 48 9.29 5.75 4.80
CA GLU A 48 8.12 6.21 4.04
C GLU A 48 7.90 5.31 2.82
N SER A 49 8.96 4.99 2.09
CA SER A 49 8.91 4.04 0.98
C SER A 49 8.45 2.66 1.43
N ASP A 50 9.00 2.13 2.54
CA ASP A 50 8.60 0.83 3.08
C ASP A 50 7.12 0.81 3.51
N ALA A 51 6.65 1.88 4.17
CA ALA A 51 5.25 2.01 4.57
C ALA A 51 4.31 2.04 3.36
N VAL A 52 4.65 2.76 2.29
CA VAL A 52 3.87 2.78 1.05
C VAL A 52 3.79 1.39 0.43
N LEU A 53 4.91 0.67 0.35
CA LEU A 53 4.94 -0.71 -0.16
C LEU A 53 4.08 -1.65 0.70
N GLN A 54 4.15 -1.51 2.02
CA GLN A 54 3.34 -2.32 2.94
C GLN A 54 1.84 -2.06 2.77
N ILE A 55 1.44 -0.79 2.61
CA ILE A 55 0.04 -0.41 2.37
C ILE A 55 -0.46 -1.04 1.07
N GLU A 56 0.31 -0.92 -0.01
CA GLU A 56 -0.09 -1.43 -1.33
C GLU A 56 -0.21 -2.96 -1.31
N ASN A 57 0.75 -3.64 -0.71
CA ASN A 57 0.71 -5.09 -0.54
C ASN A 57 -0.53 -5.55 0.26
N MET A 58 -0.92 -4.81 1.29
CA MET A 58 -2.12 -5.14 2.08
C MET A 58 -3.41 -4.94 1.29
N LYS A 59 -3.48 -3.91 0.43
CA LYS A 59 -4.63 -3.70 -0.49
C LYS A 59 -4.76 -4.84 -1.47
N GLN A 60 -3.68 -5.18 -2.18
CA GLN A 60 -3.68 -6.31 -3.12
C GLN A 60 -4.13 -7.61 -2.43
N LYS A 61 -3.60 -7.86 -1.24
CA LYS A 61 -3.97 -9.06 -0.47
C LYS A 61 -5.46 -9.07 -0.09
N ALA A 62 -6.04 -7.92 0.24
CA ALA A 62 -7.47 -7.82 0.53
C ALA A 62 -8.31 -8.14 -0.73
N GLU A 63 -7.94 -7.59 -1.89
CA GLU A 63 -8.60 -7.86 -3.17
C GLU A 63 -8.51 -9.34 -3.55
N GLU A 64 -7.36 -9.97 -3.36
CA GLU A 64 -7.18 -11.41 -3.60
C GLU A 64 -8.09 -12.27 -2.72
N TYR A 65 -8.26 -11.91 -1.45
CA TYR A 65 -9.17 -12.62 -0.55
C TYR A 65 -10.63 -12.43 -0.94
N GLU A 66 -11.02 -11.22 -1.35
CA GLU A 66 -12.37 -10.92 -1.83
C GLU A 66 -12.68 -11.73 -3.09
N ALA A 67 -11.84 -11.64 -4.12
CA ALA A 67 -12.00 -12.38 -5.37
C ALA A 67 -12.07 -13.91 -5.15
N LYS A 68 -11.23 -14.43 -4.24
CA LYS A 68 -11.27 -15.87 -3.87
C LYS A 68 -12.58 -16.24 -3.18
N SER A 69 -13.14 -15.35 -2.37
CA SER A 69 -14.43 -15.58 -1.71
C SER A 69 -15.59 -15.58 -2.71
N GLU A 70 -15.57 -14.66 -3.68
CA GLU A 70 -16.57 -14.55 -4.74
C GLU A 70 -16.53 -15.74 -5.68
N PHE A 71 -15.33 -16.15 -6.09
CA PHE A 71 -15.14 -17.34 -6.92
C PHE A 71 -15.72 -18.59 -6.26
N LYS A 72 -15.47 -18.79 -4.96
CA LYS A 72 -16.05 -19.90 -4.19
C LYS A 72 -17.57 -19.84 -4.10
N ARG A 73 -18.13 -18.64 -3.92
CA ARG A 73 -19.59 -18.43 -3.89
C ARG A 73 -20.22 -18.76 -5.25
N SER A 74 -19.66 -18.21 -6.33
CA SER A 74 -20.13 -18.40 -7.70
C SER A 74 -20.08 -19.87 -8.12
N THR A 75 -18.96 -20.55 -7.90
CA THR A 75 -18.84 -22.00 -8.20
C THR A 75 -19.86 -22.84 -7.44
N SER A 76 -20.11 -22.52 -6.17
CA SER A 76 -21.16 -23.18 -5.39
C SER A 76 -22.54 -22.94 -5.99
N GLN A 77 -22.91 -21.69 -6.31
CA GLN A 77 -24.19 -21.34 -6.93
C GLN A 77 -24.40 -22.06 -8.26
N ASN A 78 -23.41 -21.99 -9.16
CA ASN A 78 -23.44 -22.68 -10.46
C ASN A 78 -23.67 -24.19 -10.30
N THR A 79 -23.09 -24.80 -9.26
CA THR A 79 -23.26 -26.24 -8.99
C THR A 79 -24.69 -26.56 -8.54
N TRP A 80 -25.29 -25.70 -7.71
CA TRP A 80 -26.69 -25.85 -7.27
C TRP A 80 -27.68 -25.65 -8.42
N GLU A 81 -27.45 -24.66 -9.27
CA GLU A 81 -28.28 -24.40 -10.45
C GLU A 81 -28.25 -25.56 -11.45
N GLN A 82 -27.07 -26.14 -11.69
CA GLN A 82 -26.95 -27.33 -12.53
C GLN A 82 -27.70 -28.53 -11.96
N LYS A 83 -27.56 -28.80 -10.66
CA LYS A 83 -28.26 -29.91 -9.99
C LYS A 83 -29.77 -29.71 -10.04
N SER A 84 -30.24 -28.49 -9.77
CA SER A 84 -31.66 -28.14 -9.85
C SER A 84 -32.19 -28.35 -11.27
N SER A 85 -31.49 -27.85 -12.29
CA SER A 85 -31.87 -27.99 -13.70
C SER A 85 -32.01 -29.47 -14.10
N LYS A 86 -31.04 -30.32 -13.73
CA LYS A 86 -31.12 -31.78 -13.96
C LYS A 86 -32.36 -32.39 -13.33
N LEU A 87 -32.64 -32.07 -12.07
CA LEU A 87 -33.82 -32.57 -11.38
C LEU A 87 -35.13 -32.12 -12.06
N THR A 88 -35.22 -30.87 -12.53
CA THR A 88 -36.40 -30.38 -13.27
C THR A 88 -36.57 -31.02 -14.65
N PHE A 89 -35.48 -31.47 -15.26
CA PHE A 89 -35.51 -32.21 -16.51
C PHE A 89 -36.00 -33.64 -16.28
N ASP A 90 -35.43 -34.33 -15.29
CA ASP A 90 -35.78 -35.71 -14.93
C ASP A 90 -37.27 -35.84 -14.54
N THR A 91 -37.78 -34.90 -13.75
CA THR A 91 -39.20 -34.84 -13.36
C THR A 91 -40.14 -34.64 -14.55
N ARG A 92 -39.78 -33.77 -15.51
CA ARG A 92 -40.54 -33.62 -16.77
C ARG A 92 -40.50 -34.88 -17.62
N LYS A 93 -39.35 -35.56 -17.66
CA LYS A 93 -39.15 -36.82 -18.40
C LYS A 93 -40.03 -37.96 -17.90
N TRP A 94 -40.29 -38.03 -16.60
CA TRP A 94 -41.16 -39.06 -16.00
C TRP A 94 -42.66 -38.75 -16.15
N SER A 95 -43.01 -37.51 -16.48
CA SER A 95 -44.39 -37.05 -16.60
C SER A 95 -44.94 -37.11 -18.04
N SER A 96 -44.16 -37.64 -18.99
CA SER A 96 -44.48 -37.74 -20.42
C SER A 96 -44.45 -39.20 -20.89
#